data_AF-A0A953GAV8-F1
#
_entry.id   AF-A0A953GAV8-F1
#
_cell.length_a   1.000
_cell.length_b   1.000
_cell.length_c   1.000
_cell.angle_alpha   90.00
_cell.angle_beta   90.00
_cell.angle_gamma   90.00
#
_symmetry.space_group_name_H-M   'P 1'
#
loop_
_entity.id
_entity.type
_entity.pdbx_description
1 polymer ?
#
loop_
_entity_poly.entity_id
_entity_poly.type
_entity_poly.pdbx_seq_one_letter_code
_entity_poly.pdbx_strand_id
1 'polypeptide(L)'
;MKNIVLLSLIYLTISCKPSYNLAALKESGCGDYRFGMIECKRLLKDEDKALLEKKGLLIQDHLFDQVYQGIWYKNWDKINLKATPIRKLKQYQISEKLSEGIQLALLKDDTRTCNLLIQVITPLDQSFLTQYGKILNHKDLLYRVETQYKNIEPIVQHPCIKHVSVLKLQDFPDKKD
;
A
#
# COMPACT_ATOMS: atom_id res chain seq x y z
N MET A 1 36.74 -20.10 -49.04
CA MET A 1 36.80 -20.40 -47.59
C MET A 1 35.97 -19.34 -46.87
N LYS A 2 34.87 -19.73 -46.23
CA LYS A 2 33.90 -18.83 -45.58
C LYS A 2 34.40 -18.53 -44.15
N ASN A 3 34.83 -17.30 -43.91
CA ASN A 3 35.08 -16.82 -42.55
C ASN A 3 33.76 -16.30 -41.97
N ILE A 4 33.08 -17.18 -41.23
CA ILE A 4 31.99 -16.78 -40.34
C ILE A 4 32.66 -16.22 -39.08
N VAL A 5 32.84 -14.90 -39.04
CA VAL A 5 33.21 -14.22 -37.80
C VAL A 5 31.95 -14.14 -36.95
N LEU A 6 31.93 -15.00 -35.93
CA LEU A 6 30.90 -15.10 -34.91
C LEU A 6 30.84 -13.75 -34.15
N LEU A 7 29.80 -12.96 -34.38
CA LEU A 7 29.55 -11.71 -33.67
C LEU A 7 28.97 -12.05 -32.30
N SER A 8 29.84 -12.19 -31.29
CA SER A 8 29.44 -12.38 -29.90
C SER A 8 28.77 -11.10 -29.37
N LEU A 9 27.43 -11.08 -29.35
CA LEU A 9 26.67 -10.07 -28.61
C LEU A 9 26.98 -10.24 -27.11
N ILE A 10 27.89 -9.40 -26.60
CA ILE A 10 28.04 -9.18 -25.16
C ILE A 10 26.80 -8.40 -24.72
N TYR A 11 25.78 -9.12 -24.24
CA TYR A 11 24.74 -8.53 -23.41
C TYR A 11 25.40 -8.06 -22.11
N LEU A 12 25.81 -6.80 -22.09
CA LEU A 12 26.04 -6.06 -20.85
C LEU A 12 24.68 -5.93 -20.16
N THR A 13 24.30 -6.94 -19.38
CA THR A 13 23.27 -6.81 -18.36
C THR A 13 23.85 -5.92 -17.28
N ILE A 14 23.80 -4.60 -17.51
CA ILE A 14 23.92 -3.63 -16.44
C ILE A 14 22.74 -3.95 -15.52
N SER A 15 23.02 -4.72 -14.47
CA SER A 15 22.12 -4.90 -13.34
C SER A 15 22.08 -3.54 -12.65
N CYS A 16 21.32 -2.60 -13.23
CA CYS A 16 20.83 -1.44 -12.54
C CYS A 16 20.05 -2.01 -11.37
N LYS A 17 20.71 -2.13 -10.20
CA LYS A 17 20.01 -2.31 -8.94
C LYS A 17 18.94 -1.24 -8.94
N PRO A 18 17.64 -1.59 -9.00
CA PRO A 18 16.64 -0.56 -9.15
C PRO A 18 16.77 0.35 -7.94
N SER A 19 16.99 1.65 -8.19
CA SER A 19 16.91 2.62 -7.12
C SER A 19 15.44 2.73 -6.78
N TYR A 20 15.13 2.13 -5.65
CA TYR A 20 13.81 1.83 -5.21
C TYR A 20 13.27 3.03 -4.43
N ASN A 21 12.87 4.09 -5.14
CA ASN A 21 12.34 5.29 -4.49
C ASN A 21 10.87 5.07 -4.07
N LEU A 22 10.70 4.51 -2.88
CA LEU A 22 9.40 4.29 -2.25
C LEU A 22 8.63 5.60 -1.99
N ALA A 23 9.33 6.72 -1.79
CA ALA A 23 8.69 8.02 -1.63
C ALA A 23 8.02 8.53 -2.92
N ALA A 24 8.40 8.01 -4.09
CA ALA A 24 7.83 8.33 -5.39
C ALA A 24 7.07 7.15 -6.03
N LEU A 25 6.56 6.22 -5.19
CA LEU A 25 5.83 5.05 -5.65
C LEU A 25 4.60 5.46 -6.48
N LYS A 26 4.48 4.93 -7.70
CA LYS A 26 3.28 5.08 -8.54
C LYS A 26 2.34 3.90 -8.34
N GLU A 27 1.06 4.08 -8.67
CA GLU A 27 0.03 3.03 -8.55
C GLU A 27 0.45 1.72 -9.24
N SER A 28 0.95 1.79 -10.47
CA SER A 28 1.41 0.64 -11.24
C SER A 28 2.50 -0.17 -10.53
N GLY A 29 3.23 0.46 -9.62
CA GLY A 29 4.27 -0.18 -8.82
C GLY A 29 3.73 -0.92 -7.59
N CYS A 30 2.57 -0.56 -7.03
CA CYS A 30 2.13 -1.11 -5.72
C CYS A 30 2.09 -2.64 -5.67
N GLY A 31 1.91 -3.30 -6.83
CA GLY A 31 1.98 -4.75 -6.95
C GLY A 31 3.32 -5.37 -6.52
N ASP A 32 4.42 -4.62 -6.47
CA ASP A 32 5.74 -5.13 -6.10
C ASP A 32 6.06 -5.01 -4.60
N TYR A 33 5.12 -4.47 -3.82
CA TYR A 33 5.33 -4.09 -2.43
C TYR A 33 4.36 -4.80 -1.50
N ARG A 34 4.70 -4.73 -0.21
CA ARG A 34 3.85 -5.10 0.91
C ARG A 34 3.64 -3.87 1.77
N PHE A 35 2.44 -3.76 2.31
CA PHE A 35 2.10 -2.80 3.34
C PHE A 35 1.78 -3.55 4.63
N GLY A 36 2.20 -3.01 5.77
CA GLY A 36 1.80 -3.54 7.06
C GLY A 36 2.66 -3.05 8.20
N MET A 37 2.79 -3.90 9.20
CA MET A 37 3.44 -3.60 10.47
C MET A 37 4.92 -3.97 10.45
N ILE A 38 5.71 -3.10 11.07
CA ILE A 38 7.16 -3.19 11.16
C ILE A 38 7.51 -3.17 12.65
N GLU A 39 7.87 -4.34 13.18
CA GLU A 39 8.36 -4.48 14.55
C GLU A 39 9.87 -4.31 14.55
N CYS A 40 10.36 -3.37 15.37
CA CYS A 40 11.77 -3.06 15.50
C CYS A 40 12.35 -3.61 16.81
N LYS A 41 13.68 -3.70 16.88
CA LYS A 41 14.41 -4.13 18.08
C LYS A 41 14.52 -3.01 19.12
N ARG A 42 14.38 -1.77 18.66
CA ARG A 42 14.47 -0.51 19.41
C ARG A 42 13.73 0.58 18.64
N LEU A 43 13.56 1.74 19.26
CA LEU A 43 13.07 2.94 18.56
C LEU A 43 14.03 3.31 17.42
N LEU A 44 13.45 3.66 16.26
CA LEU A 44 14.19 4.06 15.07
C LEU A 44 14.57 5.54 15.14
N LYS A 45 15.86 5.82 14.97
CA LYS A 45 16.37 7.17 14.72
C LYS A 45 16.20 7.52 13.24
N ASP A 46 16.38 8.78 12.89
CA ASP A 46 16.24 9.21 11.50
C ASP A 46 17.31 8.58 10.59
N GLU A 47 18.52 8.32 11.10
CA GLU A 47 19.54 7.60 10.33
C GLU A 47 19.11 6.15 10.03
N ASP A 48 18.40 5.51 10.95
CA ASP A 48 17.87 4.16 10.74
C ASP A 48 16.80 4.18 9.64
N LYS A 49 15.88 5.14 9.69
CA LYS A 49 14.81 5.29 8.69
C LYS A 49 15.41 5.50 7.30
N ALA A 50 16.40 6.39 7.18
CA ALA A 50 17.09 6.65 5.92
C ALA A 50 17.86 5.42 5.40
N LEU A 51 18.49 4.63 6.29
CA LEU A 51 19.16 3.39 5.91
C LEU A 51 18.18 2.32 5.42
N LEU A 52 17.03 2.19 6.09
CA LEU A 52 15.99 1.25 5.71
C LEU A 52 15.37 1.64 4.36
N GLU A 53 15.13 2.93 4.15
CA GLU A 53 14.59 3.45 2.88
C GLU A 53 15.51 3.12 1.71
N LYS A 54 16.83 3.33 1.86
CA LYS A 54 17.84 2.95 0.85
C LYS A 54 17.86 1.46 0.51
N LYS A 55 17.44 0.61 1.45
CA LYS A 55 17.34 -0.83 1.23
C LYS A 55 16.00 -1.20 0.57
N GLY A 56 15.03 -0.27 0.48
CA GLY A 56 13.66 -0.51 0.00
C GLY A 56 12.59 -0.77 1.09
N LEU A 57 12.69 -0.15 2.27
CA LEU A 57 11.67 -0.18 3.32
C LEU A 57 11.45 1.24 3.83
N LEU A 58 10.23 1.75 3.66
CA LEU A 58 9.85 3.09 4.07
C LEU A 58 8.96 3.03 5.29
N ILE A 59 9.35 3.72 6.36
CA ILE A 59 8.51 3.96 7.53
C ILE A 59 7.54 5.08 7.19
N GLN A 60 6.24 4.87 7.41
CA GLN A 60 5.20 5.87 7.18
C GLN A 60 4.72 6.46 8.51
N ASP A 61 4.32 5.60 9.45
CA ASP A 61 3.72 6.04 10.71
C ASP A 61 4.31 5.28 11.89
N HIS A 62 4.42 5.96 13.04
CA HIS A 62 4.69 5.33 14.33
C HIS A 62 3.35 4.97 14.98
N LEU A 63 3.18 3.70 15.38
CA LEU A 63 1.95 3.25 16.05
C LEU A 63 2.10 3.38 17.56
N PHE A 64 3.06 2.65 18.12
CA PHE A 64 3.39 2.65 19.54
C PHE A 64 4.72 1.91 19.74
N ASP A 65 5.46 2.23 20.81
CA ASP A 65 6.73 1.59 21.16
C ASP A 65 7.64 1.37 19.93
N GLN A 66 8.06 0.12 19.70
CA GLN A 66 8.97 -0.28 18.62
C GLN A 66 8.18 -0.75 17.39
N VAL A 67 6.91 -0.34 17.26
CA VAL A 67 5.98 -0.78 16.22
C VAL A 67 5.62 0.39 15.32
N TYR A 68 5.82 0.18 14.02
CA TYR A 68 5.57 1.17 12.98
C TYR A 68 4.67 0.57 11.89
N GLN A 69 4.07 1.43 11.08
CA GLN A 69 3.53 1.06 9.77
C GLN A 69 4.47 1.51 8.67
N GLY A 70 4.51 0.74 7.59
CA GLY A 70 5.26 1.13 6.41
C GLY A 70 5.08 0.19 5.24
N ILE A 71 5.90 0.44 4.23
CA ILE A 71 5.89 -0.28 2.95
C ILE A 71 7.28 -0.83 2.66
N TRP A 72 7.34 -2.02 2.08
CA TRP A 72 8.61 -2.66 1.70
C TRP A 72 8.44 -3.53 0.47
N TYR A 73 9.52 -3.76 -0.28
CA TYR A 73 9.48 -4.67 -1.44
C TYR A 73 9.14 -6.10 -1.02
N LYS A 74 8.41 -6.81 -1.88
CA LYS A 74 8.10 -8.24 -1.68
C LYS A 74 9.34 -9.11 -1.42
N ASN A 75 10.48 -8.76 -2.04
CA ASN A 75 11.75 -9.48 -1.93
C ASN A 75 12.62 -9.04 -0.74
N TRP A 76 12.09 -8.22 0.18
CA TRP A 76 12.83 -7.77 1.35
C TRP A 76 13.20 -8.91 2.31
N ASP A 77 12.44 -10.01 2.28
CA ASP A 77 12.72 -11.24 3.02
C ASP A 77 14.13 -11.81 2.77
N LYS A 78 14.74 -11.48 1.63
CA LYS A 78 16.13 -11.85 1.29
C LYS A 78 17.19 -11.02 2.03
N ILE A 79 16.81 -9.97 2.75
CA ILE A 79 17.73 -9.13 3.52
C ILE A 79 18.00 -9.76 4.88
N ASN A 80 19.28 -9.80 5.26
CA ASN A 80 19.69 -10.26 6.59
C ASN A 80 19.21 -9.30 7.69
N LEU A 81 18.13 -9.66 8.38
CA LEU A 81 17.54 -8.90 9.48
C LEU A 81 18.45 -8.76 10.71
N LYS A 82 19.49 -9.60 10.86
CA LYS A 82 20.46 -9.42 11.96
C LYS A 82 21.21 -8.10 11.82
N ALA A 83 21.47 -7.66 10.59
CA ALA A 83 22.17 -6.42 10.27
C ALA A 83 21.23 -5.19 10.12
N THR A 84 19.98 -5.30 10.57
CA THR A 84 19.01 -4.19 10.57
C THR A 84 18.41 -3.99 11.96
N PRO A 85 17.84 -2.80 12.24
CA PRO A 85 17.07 -2.58 13.47
C PRO A 85 15.71 -3.29 13.45
N ILE A 86 15.33 -3.96 12.36
CA ILE A 86 14.06 -4.65 12.21
C ILE A 86 14.10 -6.00 12.91
N ARG A 87 13.05 -6.31 13.67
CA ARG A 87 12.80 -7.62 14.28
C ARG A 87 11.90 -8.47 13.38
N LYS A 88 10.79 -7.90 12.91
CA LYS A 88 9.77 -8.63 12.14
C LYS A 88 9.01 -7.69 11.20
N LEU A 89 8.63 -8.21 10.05
CA LEU A 89 7.71 -7.58 9.12
C LEU A 89 6.44 -8.44 9.04
N LYS A 90 5.28 -7.81 9.22
CA LYS A 90 3.97 -8.46 9.12
C LYS A 90 3.15 -7.73 8.08
N GLN A 91 2.94 -8.36 6.93
CA GLN A 91 2.01 -7.84 5.91
C GLN A 91 0.59 -7.85 6.48
N TYR A 92 -0.13 -6.75 6.28
CA TYR A 92 -1.57 -6.72 6.58
C TYR A 92 -2.35 -7.62 5.65
N GLN A 93 -3.17 -8.47 6.25
CA GLN A 93 -4.22 -9.21 5.57
C GLN A 93 -5.35 -8.26 5.17
N ILE A 94 -6.21 -8.72 4.25
CA ILE A 94 -7.34 -7.90 3.75
C ILE A 94 -8.23 -7.45 4.92
N SER A 95 -8.51 -8.33 5.88
CA SER A 95 -9.29 -8.00 7.07
C SER A 95 -8.65 -6.91 7.94
N GLU A 96 -7.32 -6.86 8.02
CA GLU A 96 -6.58 -5.85 8.79
C GLU A 96 -6.56 -4.48 8.09
N LYS A 97 -6.91 -4.42 6.80
CA LYS A 97 -7.10 -3.16 6.07
C LYS A 97 -8.49 -2.56 6.29
N LEU A 98 -9.42 -3.29 6.88
CA LEU A 98 -10.76 -2.81 7.19
C LEU A 98 -10.80 -2.25 8.61
N SER A 99 -11.60 -1.22 8.84
CA SER A 99 -11.90 -0.77 10.20
C SER A 99 -12.64 -1.86 11.00
N GLU A 100 -12.44 -1.84 12.32
CA GLU A 100 -13.04 -2.79 13.24
C GLU A 100 -14.56 -2.93 13.04
N GLY A 101 -15.03 -4.18 13.03
CA GLY A 101 -16.46 -4.53 12.89
C GLY A 101 -16.92 -4.87 11.47
N ILE A 102 -16.10 -4.60 10.43
CA ILE A 102 -16.43 -5.01 9.07
C ILE A 102 -15.93 -6.44 8.81
N GLN A 103 -16.86 -7.38 8.65
CA GLN A 103 -16.52 -8.76 8.25
C GLN A 103 -16.86 -8.95 6.76
N LEU A 104 -15.85 -9.17 5.91
CA LEU A 104 -16.01 -9.35 4.46
C LEU A 104 -17.08 -10.40 4.09
N ALA A 105 -17.10 -11.52 4.82
CA ALA A 105 -18.06 -12.60 4.58
C ALA A 105 -19.53 -12.17 4.69
N LEU A 106 -19.81 -11.10 5.46
CA LEU A 106 -21.16 -10.56 5.64
C LEU A 106 -21.52 -9.47 4.64
N LEU A 107 -20.58 -9.04 3.79
CA LEU A 107 -20.78 -7.97 2.80
C LEU A 107 -21.15 -8.51 1.43
N LYS A 108 -20.87 -9.80 1.19
CA LYS A 108 -21.17 -10.45 -0.07
C LYS A 108 -22.69 -10.37 -0.30
N ASP A 109 -23.07 -9.84 -1.45
CA ASP A 109 -24.46 -9.61 -1.86
C ASP A 109 -25.22 -8.48 -1.12
N ASP A 110 -24.57 -7.74 -0.20
CA ASP A 110 -25.20 -6.57 0.44
C ASP A 110 -25.23 -5.36 -0.51
N THR A 111 -26.44 -5.00 -0.93
CA THR A 111 -26.70 -3.92 -1.89
C THR A 111 -26.95 -2.56 -1.23
N ARG A 112 -26.95 -2.48 0.11
CA ARG A 112 -27.11 -1.21 0.82
C ARG A 112 -25.99 -0.26 0.42
N THR A 113 -26.33 1.01 0.31
CA THR A 113 -25.36 2.07 0.00
C THR A 113 -24.64 2.49 1.28
N CYS A 114 -23.36 2.75 1.17
CA CYS A 114 -22.51 3.25 2.24
C CYS A 114 -21.49 4.25 1.71
N ASN A 115 -20.99 5.08 2.62
CA ASN A 115 -19.89 5.99 2.35
C ASN A 115 -18.61 5.39 2.92
N LEU A 116 -17.59 5.26 2.08
CA LEU A 116 -16.27 4.81 2.47
C LEU A 116 -15.32 5.99 2.61
N LEU A 117 -14.45 5.90 3.62
CA LEU A 117 -13.17 6.62 3.64
C LEU A 117 -12.08 5.62 3.29
N ILE A 118 -11.36 5.90 2.21
CA ILE A 118 -10.30 5.05 1.67
C ILE A 118 -8.97 5.78 1.83
N GLN A 119 -8.02 5.14 2.50
CA GLN A 119 -6.63 5.61 2.59
C GLN A 119 -5.77 4.79 1.64
N VAL A 120 -4.88 5.47 0.92
CA VAL A 120 -4.02 4.85 -0.10
C VAL A 120 -2.53 5.08 0.20
N ILE A 121 -1.68 4.21 -0.34
CA ILE A 121 -0.21 4.36 -0.24
C ILE A 121 0.28 5.47 -1.16
N THR A 122 -0.34 5.59 -2.34
CA THR A 122 -0.05 6.56 -3.40
C THR A 122 -1.36 6.86 -4.14
N PRO A 123 -1.52 8.02 -4.80
CA PRO A 123 -2.74 8.33 -5.53
C PRO A 123 -3.12 7.24 -6.54
N LEU A 124 -4.41 6.94 -6.61
CA LEU A 124 -5.01 5.99 -7.54
C LEU A 124 -5.50 6.72 -8.79
N ASP A 125 -5.51 6.02 -9.93
CA ASP A 125 -6.34 6.36 -11.05
C ASP A 125 -7.82 6.35 -10.61
N GLN A 126 -8.49 7.48 -10.82
CA GLN A 126 -9.89 7.63 -10.46
C GLN A 126 -10.77 6.63 -11.20
N SER A 127 -10.35 6.19 -12.40
CA SER A 127 -11.08 5.19 -13.20
C SER A 127 -11.36 3.91 -12.40
N PHE A 128 -10.40 3.46 -11.57
CA PHE A 128 -10.54 2.29 -10.71
C PHE A 128 -11.71 2.46 -9.71
N LEU A 129 -11.72 3.55 -8.93
CA LEU A 129 -12.77 3.75 -7.93
C LEU A 129 -14.14 4.00 -8.56
N THR A 130 -14.19 4.64 -9.73
CA THR A 130 -15.45 4.89 -10.44
C THR A 130 -16.13 3.62 -10.97
N GLN A 131 -15.41 2.50 -11.10
CA GLN A 131 -16.00 1.20 -11.43
C GLN A 131 -16.86 0.63 -10.29
N TYR A 132 -16.58 1.04 -9.06
CA TYR A 132 -17.23 0.51 -7.86
C TYR A 132 -18.22 1.49 -7.22
N GLY A 133 -18.09 2.80 -7.48
CA GLY A 133 -18.96 3.79 -6.87
C GLY A 133 -18.72 5.22 -7.35
N LYS A 134 -19.32 6.19 -6.66
CA LYS A 134 -19.17 7.61 -6.94
C LYS A 134 -18.14 8.23 -6.00
N ILE A 135 -17.07 8.79 -6.55
CA ILE A 135 -16.11 9.58 -5.77
C ILE A 135 -16.81 10.88 -5.35
N LEU A 136 -17.02 11.07 -4.05
CA LEU A 136 -17.63 12.28 -3.49
C LEU A 136 -16.61 13.40 -3.32
N ASN A 137 -15.40 13.03 -2.87
CA ASN A 137 -14.28 13.95 -2.67
C ASN A 137 -12.98 13.15 -2.63
N HIS A 138 -11.86 13.77 -3.00
CA HIS A 138 -10.53 13.25 -2.76
C HIS A 138 -9.59 14.39 -2.35
N LYS A 139 -8.68 14.10 -1.42
CA LYS A 139 -7.64 15.02 -1.00
C LYS A 139 -6.43 14.22 -0.55
N ASP A 140 -5.26 14.57 -1.09
CA ASP A 140 -3.99 13.90 -0.78
C ASP A 140 -4.09 12.37 -1.02
N LEU A 141 -3.88 11.57 0.02
CA LEU A 141 -3.94 10.10 -0.02
C LEU A 141 -5.28 9.55 0.52
N LEU A 142 -6.33 10.37 0.51
CA LEU A 142 -7.65 10.05 1.02
C LEU A 142 -8.72 10.23 -0.06
N TYR A 143 -9.59 9.22 -0.18
CA TYR A 143 -10.75 9.23 -1.07
C TYR A 143 -12.02 8.98 -0.26
N ARG A 144 -13.08 9.74 -0.56
CA ARG A 144 -14.44 9.46 -0.08
C ARG A 144 -15.26 8.93 -1.24
N VAL A 145 -15.81 7.73 -1.08
CA VAL A 145 -16.54 7.03 -2.16
C VAL A 145 -17.88 6.56 -1.62
N GLU A 146 -18.95 6.93 -2.33
CA GLU A 146 -20.28 6.34 -2.14
C GLU A 146 -20.38 5.07 -2.98
N THR A 147 -20.70 3.94 -2.35
CA THR A 147 -20.73 2.63 -3.01
C THR A 147 -21.72 1.69 -2.33
N GLN A 148 -21.95 0.51 -2.90
CA GLN A 148 -22.65 -0.59 -2.24
C GLN A 148 -21.69 -1.43 -1.39
N TYR A 149 -22.17 -2.00 -0.28
CA TYR A 149 -21.36 -2.84 0.62
C TYR A 149 -20.67 -4.01 -0.10
N LYS A 150 -21.34 -4.65 -1.07
CA LYS A 150 -20.76 -5.73 -1.90
C LYS A 150 -19.46 -5.34 -2.62
N ASN A 151 -19.22 -4.04 -2.86
CA ASN A 151 -18.04 -3.55 -3.56
C ASN A 151 -16.86 -3.27 -2.61
N ILE A 152 -17.03 -3.37 -1.29
CA ILE A 152 -15.93 -3.14 -0.33
C ILE A 152 -14.80 -4.13 -0.54
N GLU A 153 -15.13 -5.42 -0.74
CA GLU A 153 -14.15 -6.49 -0.95
C GLU A 153 -13.22 -6.22 -2.14
N PRO A 154 -13.71 -6.01 -3.38
CA PRO A 154 -12.82 -5.74 -4.51
C PRO A 154 -12.03 -4.44 -4.35
N ILE A 155 -12.59 -3.42 -3.68
CA ILE A 155 -11.85 -2.19 -3.37
C ILE A 155 -10.66 -2.51 -2.45
N VAL A 156 -10.88 -3.14 -1.29
CA VAL A 156 -9.82 -3.35 -0.28
C VAL A 156 -8.72 -4.31 -0.75
N GLN A 157 -9.02 -5.16 -1.74
CA GLN A 157 -8.06 -6.05 -2.37
C GLN A 157 -7.03 -5.32 -3.24
N HIS A 158 -7.29 -4.08 -3.67
CA HIS A 158 -6.38 -3.34 -4.52
C HIS A 158 -5.03 -3.07 -3.79
N PRO A 159 -3.87 -3.29 -4.45
CA PRO A 159 -2.57 -3.33 -3.79
C PRO A 159 -2.16 -2.00 -3.17
N CYS A 160 -2.59 -0.86 -3.73
CA CYS A 160 -2.31 0.46 -3.18
C CYS A 160 -3.22 0.85 -2.00
N ILE A 161 -4.26 0.06 -1.67
CA ILE A 161 -5.16 0.38 -0.56
C ILE A 161 -4.48 0.07 0.76
N LYS A 162 -4.36 1.12 1.58
CA LYS A 162 -3.82 1.07 2.94
C LYS A 162 -4.90 0.68 3.94
N HIS A 163 -6.03 1.39 3.89
CA HIS A 163 -7.13 1.21 4.84
C HIS A 163 -8.48 1.60 4.23
N VAL A 164 -9.56 0.96 4.67
CA VAL A 164 -10.94 1.27 4.29
C VAL A 164 -11.83 1.31 5.54
N SER A 165 -12.54 2.42 5.71
CA SER A 165 -13.50 2.63 6.79
C SER A 165 -14.89 2.89 6.22
N VAL A 166 -15.91 2.26 6.79
CA VAL A 166 -17.31 2.65 6.54
C VAL A 166 -17.65 3.82 7.44
N LEU A 167 -17.97 4.96 6.85
CA LEU A 167 -18.44 6.12 7.56
C LEU A 167 -19.88 5.86 8.00
N LYS A 168 -20.19 6.12 9.27
CA LYS A 168 -21.59 6.20 9.70
C LYS A 168 -22.27 7.26 8.83
N LEU A 169 -23.39 6.89 8.21
CA LEU A 169 -24.36 7.82 7.64
C LEU A 169 -24.97 8.60 8.82
N GLN A 170 -24.18 9.45 9.47
CA GLN A 170 -24.75 10.54 10.23
C GLN A 170 -25.13 11.58 9.19
N ASP A 171 -26.40 11.99 9.20
CA ASP A 171 -26.88 13.19 8.55
C ASP A 171 -25.94 14.33 8.96
N PHE A 172 -24.96 14.63 8.11
CA PHE A 172 -24.29 15.91 8.21
C PHE A 172 -25.39 16.92 7.86
N PRO A 173 -25.70 17.89 8.74
CA PRO A 173 -26.60 18.96 8.34
C PRO A 173 -25.99 19.56 7.08
N ASP A 174 -26.77 19.59 6.00
CA ASP A 174 -26.40 20.30 4.79
C ASP A 174 -25.89 21.66 5.23
N LYS A 175 -24.57 21.88 5.13
CA LYS A 175 -24.02 23.22 5.36
C LYS A 175 -24.45 24.08 4.18
N LYS A 176 -25.65 24.66 4.31
CA LYS A 176 -25.88 26.03 3.92
C LYS A 176 -25.34 26.90 5.05
N ASP A 177 -24.23 27.58 4.78
CA ASP A 177 -23.94 28.95 5.21
C ASP A 177 -22.94 29.52 4.20
#